data_AF-V4LY95-F1
#
_entry.id   AF-V4LY95-F1
#
_cell.length_a   1.000
_cell.length_b   1.000
_cell.length_c   1.000
_cell.angle_alpha   90.00
_cell.angle_beta   90.00
_cell.angle_gamma   90.00
#
_symmetry.space_group_name_H-M   'P 1'
#
loop_
_entity.id
_entity.type
_entity.pdbx_description
1 polymer ?
#
loop_
_entity_poly.entity_id
_entity_poly.type
_entity_poly.pdbx_seq_one_letter_code
_entity_poly.pdbx_strand_id
1 'polypeptide(L)'
;MRKPHFMKNPVLFLFLLITASSLTILVFSFLRLPESPPVAGDYLSLRKLRYDLSDELGFFGKMMIEMLPEDLVFTAFVPSDEAFSRDLGLKLNNSRRIEDDGDNTYAVVSRIMSFAVVPYKVEEGDIGKDETASYESLSGFTLKIWKKRNGGGLVVNGVETVKMGLKRGKIVVHAMDGVIMDYDFAQSVDSSSPQDEDEP
;
A
#
# COMPACT_ATOMS: atom_id res chain seq x y z
N MET A 1 29.02 -54.63 -15.61
CA MET A 1 29.09 -53.42 -14.75
C MET A 1 29.77 -52.30 -15.55
N ARG A 2 29.01 -51.37 -16.13
CA ARG A 2 29.56 -50.24 -16.93
C ARG A 2 29.94 -49.11 -15.96
N LYS A 3 31.24 -48.82 -15.83
CA LYS A 3 31.73 -47.66 -15.08
C LYS A 3 31.37 -46.38 -15.86
N PRO A 4 30.68 -45.39 -15.27
CA PRO A 4 30.40 -44.15 -15.96
C PRO A 4 31.74 -43.41 -16.14
N HIS A 5 32.15 -43.26 -17.39
CA HIS A 5 33.38 -42.59 -17.78
C HIS A 5 33.16 -41.06 -17.83
N PHE A 6 32.71 -40.49 -16.72
CA PHE A 6 32.50 -39.05 -16.50
C PHE A 6 33.55 -38.70 -15.43
N MET A 7 34.67 -38.01 -15.65
CA MET A 7 35.00 -36.93 -16.56
C MET A 7 36.53 -36.82 -16.65
N LYS A 8 37.10 -36.68 -17.85
CA LYS A 8 38.54 -36.41 -18.02
C LYS A 8 38.89 -34.91 -17.94
N ASN A 9 37.88 -34.02 -17.97
CA ASN A 9 38.08 -32.58 -18.03
C ASN A 9 37.54 -31.89 -16.77
N PRO A 10 38.41 -31.41 -15.86
CA PRO A 10 38.00 -30.78 -14.61
C PRO A 10 37.20 -29.49 -14.84
N VAL A 11 37.46 -28.77 -15.94
CA VAL A 11 36.74 -27.55 -16.32
C VAL A 11 35.28 -27.84 -16.68
N LEU A 12 35.02 -28.93 -17.43
CA LEU A 12 33.66 -29.31 -17.80
C LEU A 12 32.84 -29.75 -16.57
N PHE A 13 33.51 -30.33 -15.57
CA PHE A 13 32.86 -30.77 -14.32
C PHE A 13 32.43 -29.57 -13.51
N LEU A 14 33.31 -28.59 -13.36
CA LEU A 14 33.03 -27.35 -12.66
C LEU A 14 31.87 -26.60 -13.33
N PHE A 15 31.85 -26.52 -14.66
CA PHE A 15 30.77 -25.86 -15.40
C PHE A 15 29.42 -26.55 -15.20
N LEU A 16 29.37 -27.89 -15.23
CA LEU A 16 28.16 -28.66 -14.95
C LEU A 16 27.69 -28.51 -13.50
N LEU A 17 28.62 -28.44 -12.55
CA LEU A 17 28.30 -28.25 -11.14
C LEU A 17 27.67 -26.86 -10.88
N ILE A 18 28.24 -25.81 -11.49
CA ILE A 18 27.74 -24.43 -11.37
C ILE A 18 26.37 -24.28 -12.03
N THR A 19 26.17 -24.87 -13.22
CA THR A 19 24.88 -24.81 -13.91
C THR A 19 23.80 -25.59 -13.17
N ALA A 20 24.13 -26.78 -12.64
CA ALA A 20 23.21 -27.54 -11.82
C ALA A 20 22.83 -26.80 -10.52
N SER A 21 23.80 -26.21 -9.82
CA SER A 21 23.52 -25.45 -8.58
C SER A 21 22.70 -24.19 -8.85
N SER A 22 23.03 -23.43 -9.90
CA SER A 22 22.27 -22.25 -10.32
C SER A 22 20.82 -22.62 -10.67
N LEU A 23 20.61 -23.70 -11.45
CA LEU A 23 19.28 -24.17 -11.80
C LEU A 23 18.48 -24.60 -10.57
N THR A 24 19.11 -25.30 -9.62
CA THR A 24 18.42 -25.70 -8.39
C THR A 24 17.99 -24.50 -7.54
N ILE A 25 18.84 -23.48 -7.40
CA ILE A 25 18.48 -22.24 -6.69
C ILE A 25 17.30 -21.56 -7.37
N LEU A 26 17.32 -21.49 -8.70
CA LEU A 26 16.25 -20.89 -9.50
C LEU A 26 14.92 -21.63 -9.28
N VAL A 27 14.94 -22.96 -9.34
CA VAL A 27 13.76 -23.81 -9.07
C VAL A 27 13.27 -23.65 -7.63
N PHE A 28 14.14 -23.64 -6.63
CA PHE A 28 13.74 -23.41 -5.23
C PHE A 28 13.16 -22.01 -5.01
N SER A 29 13.67 -20.99 -5.71
CA SER A 29 13.10 -19.64 -5.67
C SER A 29 11.72 -19.57 -6.31
N PHE A 30 11.49 -20.27 -7.44
CA PHE A 30 10.16 -20.35 -8.06
C PHE A 30 9.18 -21.22 -7.26
N LEU A 31 9.64 -22.31 -6.63
CA LEU A 31 8.80 -23.16 -5.78
C LEU A 31 8.55 -22.56 -4.38
N ARG A 32 9.30 -21.54 -3.97
CA ARG A 32 9.05 -20.70 -2.79
C ARG A 32 8.14 -19.49 -3.11
N LEU A 33 7.29 -19.59 -4.13
CA LEU A 33 6.07 -18.80 -4.11
C LEU A 33 5.33 -19.13 -2.80
N PRO A 34 4.97 -18.14 -1.97
CA PRO A 34 4.25 -18.41 -0.73
C PRO A 34 2.93 -19.09 -1.09
N GLU A 35 2.83 -20.38 -0.79
CA GLU A 35 1.55 -21.07 -0.78
C GLU A 35 0.70 -20.39 0.29
N SER A 36 -0.27 -19.58 -0.14
CA SER A 36 -1.33 -19.11 0.73
C SER A 36 -2.06 -20.34 1.29
N PRO A 37 -2.14 -20.55 2.61
CA PRO A 37 -2.90 -21.67 3.15
C PRO A 37 -4.38 -21.51 2.80
N PRO A 38 -5.11 -22.60 2.49
CA PRO A 38 -6.54 -22.52 2.24
C PRO A 38 -7.25 -22.31 3.58
N VAL A 39 -7.51 -21.06 3.93
CA VAL A 39 -8.29 -20.69 5.12
C VAL A 39 -9.78 -20.89 4.81
N ALA A 40 -10.23 -22.14 4.88
CA ALA A 40 -11.62 -22.51 4.62
C ALA A 40 -12.63 -22.06 5.71
N GLY A 41 -12.16 -21.44 6.80
CA GLY A 41 -12.98 -21.08 7.97
C GLY A 41 -13.31 -19.60 8.17
N ASP A 42 -12.71 -18.68 7.40
CA ASP A 42 -12.69 -17.25 7.77
C ASP A 42 -13.46 -16.33 6.80
N TYR A 43 -14.03 -16.87 5.71
CA TYR A 43 -14.70 -16.06 4.68
C TYR A 43 -15.87 -15.21 5.20
N LEU A 44 -16.63 -15.69 6.20
CA LEU A 44 -17.74 -14.94 6.78
C LEU A 44 -17.26 -13.76 7.65
N SER A 45 -16.21 -13.98 8.44
CA SER A 45 -15.58 -12.95 9.26
C SER A 45 -14.88 -11.91 8.39
N LEU A 46 -14.12 -12.36 7.39
CA LEU A 46 -13.42 -11.52 6.42
C LEU A 46 -14.39 -10.71 5.57
N ARG A 47 -15.52 -11.29 5.14
CA ARG A 47 -16.58 -10.55 4.41
C ARG A 47 -17.26 -9.51 5.28
N LYS A 48 -17.51 -9.80 6.56
CA LYS A 48 -18.06 -8.84 7.52
C LYS A 48 -17.08 -7.70 7.81
N LEU A 49 -15.81 -8.02 8.04
CA LEU A 49 -14.74 -7.04 8.23
C LEU A 49 -14.58 -6.14 7.00
N ARG A 50 -14.63 -6.74 5.80
CA ARG A 50 -14.57 -6.02 4.52
C ARG A 50 -15.77 -5.10 4.29
N TYR A 51 -16.94 -5.44 4.85
CA TYR A 51 -18.12 -4.57 4.83
C TYR A 51 -17.95 -3.39 5.80
N ASP A 52 -17.51 -3.67 7.04
CA ASP A 52 -17.30 -2.66 8.09
C ASP A 52 -16.22 -1.63 7.70
N LEU A 53 -15.12 -2.08 7.07
CA LEU A 53 -14.10 -1.20 6.49
C LEU A 53 -14.62 -0.38 5.30
N SER A 54 -15.58 -0.90 4.54
CA SER A 54 -16.14 -0.22 3.37
C SER A 54 -16.98 0.98 3.76
N ASP A 55 -17.74 0.87 4.86
CA ASP A 55 -18.56 1.98 5.36
C ASP A 55 -17.68 3.09 5.95
N GLU A 56 -16.48 2.76 6.43
CA GLU A 56 -15.59 3.70 7.13
C GLU A 56 -14.54 4.37 6.22
N LEU A 57 -14.06 3.67 5.18
CA LEU A 57 -13.00 4.16 4.29
C LEU A 57 -13.50 4.64 2.94
N GLY A 58 -14.76 4.35 2.59
CA GLY A 58 -15.31 4.64 1.27
C GLY A 58 -14.70 3.78 0.16
N PHE A 59 -14.99 4.15 -1.08
CA PHE A 59 -14.60 3.39 -2.26
C PHE A 59 -13.09 3.47 -2.54
N PHE A 60 -12.51 4.66 -2.52
CA PHE A 60 -11.10 4.85 -2.87
C PHE A 60 -10.20 4.30 -1.76
N GLY A 61 -10.58 4.51 -0.50
CA GLY A 61 -9.85 3.95 0.63
C GLY A 61 -9.86 2.43 0.65
N LYS A 62 -10.98 1.81 0.26
CA LYS A 62 -11.05 0.35 0.07
C LYS A 62 -10.13 -0.12 -1.05
N MET A 63 -10.16 0.54 -2.22
CA MET A 63 -9.27 0.21 -3.33
C MET A 63 -7.80 0.32 -2.91
N MET A 64 -7.44 1.36 -2.17
CA MET A 64 -6.11 1.55 -1.60
C MET A 64 -5.68 0.37 -0.74
N ILE A 65 -6.53 -0.03 0.21
CA ILE A 65 -6.21 -1.10 1.13
C ILE A 65 -6.15 -2.45 0.39
N GLU A 66 -7.04 -2.72 -0.56
CA GLU A 66 -7.09 -3.98 -1.34
C GLU A 66 -5.80 -4.26 -2.13
N MET A 67 -5.00 -3.24 -2.45
CA MET A 67 -3.68 -3.40 -3.07
C MET A 67 -2.60 -3.93 -2.11
N LEU A 68 -2.80 -3.83 -0.79
CA LEU A 68 -1.84 -4.32 0.21
C LEU A 68 -2.07 -5.79 0.56
N PRO A 69 -1.00 -6.58 0.74
CA PRO A 69 -1.11 -7.96 1.19
C PRO A 69 -1.45 -8.02 2.67
N GLU A 70 -2.53 -8.73 3.01
CA GLU A 70 -3.12 -8.76 4.37
C GLU A 70 -2.24 -9.48 5.42
N ASP A 71 -1.28 -10.29 4.97
CA ASP A 71 -0.42 -11.12 5.79
C ASP A 71 0.88 -10.41 6.25
N LEU A 72 1.12 -9.20 5.76
CA LEU A 72 2.24 -8.34 6.13
C LEU A 72 1.81 -7.19 7.04
N VAL A 73 2.77 -6.70 7.83
CA VAL A 73 2.54 -5.61 8.77
C VAL A 73 2.70 -4.29 8.03
N PHE A 74 1.60 -3.55 7.92
CA PHE A 74 1.57 -2.20 7.39
C PHE A 74 0.74 -1.30 8.29
N THR A 75 1.06 0.00 8.28
CA THR A 75 0.13 1.03 8.70
C THR A 75 -0.19 1.92 7.53
N ALA A 76 -1.47 2.05 7.21
CA ALA A 76 -1.97 2.83 6.09
C ALA A 76 -2.72 4.06 6.60
N PHE A 77 -2.28 5.24 6.19
CA PHE A 77 -2.96 6.52 6.41
C PHE A 77 -3.82 6.80 5.18
N VAL A 78 -5.08 6.36 5.23
CA VAL A 78 -5.98 6.32 4.09
C VAL A 78 -6.81 7.60 4.04
N PRO A 79 -6.76 8.40 2.97
CA PRO A 79 -7.65 9.55 2.82
C PRO A 79 -9.12 9.11 2.76
N SER A 80 -10.01 9.90 3.34
CA SER A 80 -11.46 9.72 3.14
C SER A 80 -11.85 9.96 1.68
N ASP A 81 -12.99 9.43 1.23
CA ASP A 81 -13.52 9.75 -0.10
C ASP A 81 -13.73 11.27 -0.30
N GLU A 82 -14.07 12.00 0.77
CA GLU A 82 -14.16 13.46 0.75
C GLU A 82 -12.79 14.11 0.48
N ALA A 83 -11.73 13.62 1.13
CA ALA A 83 -10.36 14.07 0.89
C ALA A 83 -9.89 13.73 -0.54
N PHE A 84 -10.19 12.53 -1.04
CA PHE A 84 -9.90 12.15 -2.43
C PHE A 84 -10.62 13.08 -3.42
N SER A 85 -11.89 13.39 -3.19
CA SER A 85 -12.64 14.29 -4.07
C SER A 85 -12.16 15.73 -3.99
N ARG A 86 -11.77 16.20 -2.81
CA ARG A 86 -11.36 17.58 -2.57
C ARG A 86 -9.95 17.86 -3.07
N ASP A 87 -9.01 16.97 -2.73
CA ASP A 87 -7.57 17.21 -2.93
C ASP A 87 -7.08 16.62 -4.27
N LEU A 88 -7.79 15.65 -4.85
CA LEU A 88 -7.40 14.99 -6.10
C LEU A 88 -8.48 15.07 -7.19
N GLY A 89 -9.62 15.69 -6.92
CA GLY A 89 -10.74 15.77 -7.87
C GLY A 89 -11.40 14.42 -8.19
N LEU A 90 -11.03 13.34 -7.50
CA LEU A 90 -11.54 12.00 -7.76
C LEU A 90 -12.97 11.86 -7.23
N LYS A 91 -13.94 11.71 -8.14
CA LYS A 91 -15.36 11.56 -7.79
C LYS A 91 -15.87 10.18 -8.15
N LEU A 92 -16.65 9.59 -7.25
CA LEU A 92 -17.38 8.36 -7.53
C LEU A 92 -18.50 8.67 -8.52
N ASN A 93 -18.26 8.45 -9.81
CA ASN A 93 -19.26 8.73 -10.82
C ASN A 93 -20.14 7.48 -11.01
N ASN A 94 -21.30 7.45 -10.35
CA ASN A 94 -22.23 6.30 -10.36
C ASN A 94 -22.68 5.86 -11.77
N SER A 95 -22.50 6.70 -12.79
CA SER A 95 -22.87 6.42 -14.19
C SER A 95 -21.69 6.10 -15.11
N ARG A 96 -20.44 6.28 -14.67
CA ARG A 96 -19.25 6.13 -15.53
C ARG A 96 -18.60 4.78 -15.26
N ARG A 97 -18.64 3.89 -16.25
CA ARG A 97 -17.98 2.58 -16.14
C ARG A 97 -16.49 2.81 -15.90
N ILE A 98 -15.94 2.03 -14.96
CA ILE A 98 -14.52 2.00 -14.58
C ILE A 98 -13.60 1.82 -15.81
N GLU A 99 -14.10 1.32 -16.93
CA GLU A 99 -13.31 1.04 -18.13
C GLU A 99 -12.81 2.28 -18.90
N ASP A 100 -13.37 3.48 -18.69
CA ASP A 100 -13.00 4.69 -19.47
C ASP A 100 -12.06 5.66 -18.71
N ASP A 101 -11.89 5.50 -17.39
CA ASP A 101 -11.05 6.34 -16.50
C ASP A 101 -10.42 5.54 -15.32
N GLY A 102 -10.60 4.23 -15.30
CA GLY A 102 -10.15 3.35 -14.21
C GLY A 102 -8.64 3.19 -14.14
N ASP A 103 -7.94 3.30 -15.27
CA ASP A 103 -6.48 3.20 -15.32
C ASP A 103 -5.82 4.38 -14.60
N ASN A 104 -6.31 5.61 -14.83
CA ASN A 104 -5.79 6.80 -14.17
C ASN A 104 -6.14 6.80 -12.67
N THR A 105 -7.38 6.43 -12.34
CA THR A 105 -7.83 6.37 -10.94
C THR A 105 -7.00 5.37 -10.14
N TYR A 106 -6.80 4.15 -10.65
CA TYR A 106 -5.98 3.15 -10.00
C TYR A 106 -4.52 3.61 -9.88
N ALA A 107 -3.97 4.22 -10.92
CA ALA A 107 -2.61 4.76 -10.89
C ALA A 107 -2.46 5.84 -9.80
N VAL A 108 -3.38 6.80 -9.71
CA VAL A 108 -3.38 7.85 -8.68
C VAL A 108 -3.49 7.22 -7.29
N VAL A 109 -4.46 6.32 -7.06
CA VAL A 109 -4.64 5.71 -5.74
C VAL A 109 -3.44 4.84 -5.35
N SER A 110 -2.84 4.11 -6.30
CA SER A 110 -1.60 3.35 -6.05
C SER A 110 -0.41 4.26 -5.72
N ARG A 111 -0.35 5.45 -6.33
CA ARG A 111 0.69 6.43 -6.06
C ARG A 111 0.51 7.06 -4.68
N ILE A 112 -0.71 7.44 -4.31
CA ILE A 112 -1.03 7.90 -2.96
C ILE A 112 -0.73 6.83 -1.92
N MET A 113 -1.10 5.57 -2.20
CA MET A 113 -0.75 4.43 -1.35
C MET A 113 0.75 4.38 -1.08
N SER A 114 1.57 4.60 -2.10
CA SER A 114 3.03 4.55 -1.95
C SER A 114 3.57 5.61 -0.98
N PHE A 115 2.93 6.78 -0.89
CA PHE A 115 3.30 7.86 0.04
C PHE A 115 2.75 7.66 1.44
N ALA A 116 1.54 7.12 1.56
CA ALA A 116 0.79 7.13 2.80
C ALA A 116 0.78 5.79 3.56
N VAL A 117 1.54 4.80 3.10
CA VAL A 117 1.69 3.50 3.77
C VAL A 117 3.11 3.32 4.26
N VAL A 118 3.26 2.87 5.51
CA VAL A 118 4.54 2.52 6.12
C VAL A 118 4.62 1.00 6.39
N PRO A 119 5.77 0.35 6.14
CA PRO A 119 5.98 -1.08 6.36
C PRO A 119 6.22 -1.43 7.84
N TYR A 120 5.55 -0.73 8.76
CA TYR A 120 5.68 -0.89 10.20
C TYR A 120 4.32 -0.73 10.86
N LYS A 121 4.17 -1.28 12.07
CA LYS A 121 3.01 -1.00 12.92
C LYS A 121 3.21 0.35 13.59
N VAL A 122 2.27 1.27 13.41
CA VAL A 122 2.27 2.60 14.03
C VAL A 122 0.94 2.80 14.75
N GLU A 123 1.00 2.81 16.07
CA GLU A 123 -0.12 3.09 16.96
C GLU A 123 0.10 4.40 17.71
N GLU A 124 -0.98 5.01 18.20
CA GLU A 124 -0.89 6.26 19.00
C GLU A 124 -0.04 6.07 20.27
N GLY A 125 0.00 4.86 20.81
CA GLY A 125 0.82 4.51 21.97
C GLY A 125 2.33 4.60 21.71
N ASP A 126 2.75 4.46 20.45
CA ASP A 126 4.17 4.46 20.06
C ASP A 126 4.76 5.87 19.99
N ILE A 127 3.91 6.90 19.97
CA ILE A 127 4.29 8.30 19.83
C ILE A 127 4.34 8.94 21.22
N GLY A 128 5.50 9.43 21.67
CA GLY A 128 5.61 10.15 22.94
C GLY A 128 4.77 11.43 22.96
N LYS A 129 4.47 11.91 24.18
CA LYS A 129 3.81 13.20 24.36
C LYS A 129 4.80 14.30 23.96
N ASP A 130 4.39 15.19 23.06
CA ASP A 130 5.23 16.26 22.49
C ASP A 130 6.40 15.77 21.62
N GLU A 131 6.36 14.51 21.17
CA GLU A 131 7.33 13.95 20.23
C GLU A 131 6.79 13.93 18.81
N THR A 132 7.72 13.95 17.84
CA THR A 132 7.44 13.69 16.44
C THR A 132 8.23 12.47 16.00
N ALA A 133 7.53 11.40 15.64
CA ALA A 133 8.15 10.23 15.05
C ALA A 133 8.29 10.41 13.54
N SER A 134 9.32 9.78 12.96
CA SER A 134 9.62 9.84 11.53
C SER A 134 9.67 8.43 10.98
N TYR A 135 8.88 8.16 9.94
CA TYR A 135 8.83 6.87 9.27
C TYR A 135 9.02 7.05 7.76
N GLU A 136 9.63 6.06 7.12
CA GLU A 136 9.69 6.01 5.65
C GLU A 136 8.50 5.22 5.13
N SER A 137 7.80 5.82 4.16
CA SER A 137 6.71 5.16 3.43
C SER A 137 7.25 4.19 2.37
N LEU A 138 6.35 3.47 1.69
CA LEU A 138 6.70 2.56 0.60
C LEU A 138 7.46 3.24 -0.55
N SER A 139 7.24 4.54 -0.79
CA SER A 139 7.95 5.32 -1.80
C SER A 139 9.25 5.96 -1.30
N GLY A 140 9.58 5.80 -0.01
CA GLY A 140 10.67 6.51 0.66
C GLY A 140 10.30 7.93 1.11
N PHE A 141 9.05 8.37 0.89
CA PHE A 141 8.57 9.64 1.40
C PHE A 141 8.48 9.62 2.93
N THR A 142 9.06 10.61 3.59
CA THR A 142 9.12 10.69 5.05
C THR A 142 7.80 11.18 5.64
N LEU A 143 7.19 10.35 6.48
CA LEU A 143 6.02 10.67 7.28
C LEU A 143 6.44 11.10 8.69
N LYS A 144 6.18 12.36 9.02
CA LYS A 144 6.29 12.94 10.35
C LYS A 144 4.96 12.83 11.05
N ILE A 145 4.95 12.14 12.19
CA ILE A 145 3.75 11.77 12.93
C ILE A 145 3.84 12.34 14.34
N TRP A 146 2.81 13.07 14.76
CA TRP A 146 2.69 13.58 16.13
C TRP A 146 1.26 13.47 16.65
N LYS A 147 1.10 13.59 17.97
CA LYS A 147 -0.22 13.52 18.62
C LYS A 147 -1.02 14.79 18.40
N LYS A 148 -2.33 14.64 18.17
CA LYS A 148 -3.26 15.78 18.13
C LYS A 148 -3.32 16.47 19.49
N ARG A 149 -3.33 17.81 19.50
CA ARG A 149 -3.31 18.61 20.74
C ARG A 149 -4.50 18.35 21.66
N ASN A 150 -5.65 18.01 21.07
CA ASN A 150 -6.91 17.77 21.79
C ASN A 150 -7.07 16.29 22.20
N GLY A 151 -6.07 15.44 21.94
CA GLY A 151 -6.11 13.99 22.16
C GLY A 151 -6.94 13.23 21.12
N GLY A 152 -6.84 11.89 21.16
CA GLY A 152 -7.70 10.97 20.39
C GLY A 152 -7.39 10.90 18.89
N GLY A 153 -6.14 11.15 18.49
CA GLY A 153 -5.79 11.23 17.08
C GLY A 153 -4.31 11.48 16.83
N LEU A 154 -3.88 11.16 15.61
CA LEU A 154 -2.57 11.49 15.09
C LEU A 154 -2.68 12.59 14.03
N VAL A 155 -1.59 13.31 13.85
CA VAL A 155 -1.39 14.22 12.73
C VAL A 155 -0.18 13.72 11.96
N VAL A 156 -0.34 13.54 10.66
CA VAL A 156 0.69 12.99 9.77
C VAL A 156 0.97 14.01 8.67
N ASN A 157 2.18 14.56 8.65
CA ASN A 157 2.57 15.62 7.71
C ASN A 157 1.57 16.80 7.63
N GLY A 158 0.90 17.10 8.75
CA GLY A 158 -0.07 18.20 8.86
C GLY A 158 -1.52 17.77 8.60
N VAL A 159 -1.77 16.54 8.17
CA VAL A 159 -3.11 15.98 7.95
C VAL A 159 -3.59 15.27 9.22
N GLU A 160 -4.79 15.59 9.69
CA GLU A 160 -5.36 14.98 10.89
C GLU A 160 -6.07 13.65 10.58
N THR A 161 -6.00 12.72 11.53
CA THR A 161 -6.81 11.49 11.49
C THR A 161 -8.27 11.79 11.81
N VAL A 162 -9.18 11.29 10.99
CA VAL A 162 -10.64 11.25 11.24
C VAL A 162 -10.99 10.07 12.13
N LYS A 163 -10.44 8.89 11.80
CA LYS A 163 -10.69 7.65 12.53
C LYS A 163 -9.42 6.83 12.60
N MET A 164 -9.14 6.24 13.76
CA MET A 164 -7.92 5.47 13.97
C MET A 164 -8.19 4.01 14.33
N GLY A 165 -7.20 3.16 14.05
CA GLY A 165 -7.15 1.80 14.56
C GLY A 165 -8.10 0.81 13.88
N LEU A 166 -8.57 1.11 12.67
CA LEU A 166 -9.24 0.12 11.84
C LEU A 166 -8.25 -0.99 11.48
N LYS A 167 -8.72 -2.23 11.33
CA LYS A 167 -7.84 -3.40 11.10
C LYS A 167 -8.31 -4.23 9.94
N ARG A 168 -7.37 -4.64 9.07
CA ARG A 168 -7.57 -5.68 8.05
C ARG A 168 -6.38 -6.64 8.09
N GLY A 169 -6.60 -7.86 8.57
CA GLY A 169 -5.50 -8.81 8.80
C GLY A 169 -4.46 -8.21 9.75
N LYS A 170 -3.21 -8.10 9.29
CA LYS A 170 -2.11 -7.45 10.04
C LYS A 170 -1.93 -5.96 9.73
N ILE A 171 -2.77 -5.40 8.85
CA ILE A 171 -2.72 -4.00 8.45
C ILE A 171 -3.53 -3.16 9.45
N VAL A 172 -2.91 -2.10 9.96
CA VAL A 172 -3.57 -1.04 10.73
C VAL A 172 -3.93 0.08 9.76
N VAL A 173 -5.16 0.57 9.84
CA VAL A 173 -5.66 1.63 8.98
C VAL A 173 -6.14 2.80 9.81
N HIS A 174 -5.68 4.00 9.45
CA HIS A 174 -6.12 5.27 10.00
C HIS A 174 -6.72 6.10 8.86
N ALA A 175 -7.98 6.48 8.98
CA ALA A 175 -8.65 7.36 8.04
C ALA A 175 -8.19 8.81 8.27
N MET A 176 -7.89 9.53 7.19
CA MET A 176 -7.31 10.88 7.19
C MET A 176 -8.26 11.90 6.56
N ASP A 177 -8.27 13.13 7.07
CA ASP A 177 -9.03 14.26 6.49
C ASP A 177 -8.24 15.00 5.41
N GLY A 178 -7.43 14.27 4.64
CA GLY A 178 -6.59 14.86 3.61
C GLY A 178 -5.69 13.84 2.96
N VAL A 179 -5.16 14.23 1.81
CA VAL A 179 -4.23 13.39 1.04
C VAL A 179 -2.79 13.67 1.45
N ILE A 180 -2.07 12.61 1.82
CA ILE A 180 -0.64 12.67 2.11
C ILE A 180 0.11 12.31 0.82
N MET A 181 0.89 13.26 0.30
CA MET A 181 1.68 13.10 -0.92
C MET A 181 2.90 14.02 -0.91
N ASP A 182 3.85 13.77 -1.81
CA ASP A 182 4.98 14.68 -2.03
C ASP A 182 4.55 15.94 -2.80
N TYR A 183 5.40 16.96 -2.76
CA TYR A 183 5.13 18.25 -3.37
C TYR A 183 5.05 18.17 -4.90
N ASP A 184 5.93 17.39 -5.53
CA ASP A 184 5.99 17.27 -6.99
C ASP A 184 4.71 16.61 -7.54
N PHE A 185 4.19 15.60 -6.84
CA PHE A 185 2.94 14.96 -7.20
C PHE A 185 1.75 15.89 -6.99
N ALA A 186 1.70 16.63 -5.87
CA ALA A 186 0.64 17.62 -5.65
C ALA A 186 0.55 18.64 -6.81
N GLN A 187 1.70 19.19 -7.23
CA GLN A 187 1.76 20.12 -8.37
C GLN A 187 1.27 19.49 -9.69
N SER A 188 1.56 18.21 -9.91
CA SER A 188 1.12 17.49 -11.12
C SER A 188 -0.41 17.31 -11.17
N VAL A 189 -1.06 17.20 -10.01
CA VAL A 189 -2.52 17.09 -9.92
C VAL A 189 -3.17 18.46 -10.08
N ASP A 190 -2.66 19.49 -9.41
CA ASP A 190 -3.20 20.85 -9.47
C ASP A 190 -3.19 21.40 -10.91
N SER A 191 -2.10 21.16 -11.65
CA SER A 191 -1.93 21.61 -13.04
C SER A 191 -2.83 20.90 -14.05
N SER A 192 -3.48 19.80 -13.68
CA SER A 192 -4.42 19.06 -14.52
C SER A 192 -5.88 19.53 -14.40
N SER A 193 -6.17 20.41 -13.44
CA SER A 193 -7.46 21.07 -13.30
C SER A 193 -7.70 22.00 -14.49
N PRO A 194 -8.84 21.92 -15.21
CA PRO A 194 -9.17 22.92 -16.20
C PRO A 194 -9.23 24.28 -15.50
N GLN A 195 -8.30 25.17 -15.85
CA GLN A 195 -8.46 26.58 -15.57
C GLN A 195 -9.67 27.01 -16.38
N ASP A 196 -10.73 27.45 -15.69
CA ASP A 196 -11.78 28.23 -16.33
C ASP A 196 -11.06 29.44 -16.95
N GLU A 197 -10.79 29.36 -18.25
CA GLU A 197 -10.33 30.50 -19.04
C GLU A 197 -11.50 31.49 -19.07
N ASP A 198 -11.56 32.34 -18.05
CA ASP A 198 -12.25 33.62 -18.14
C ASP A 198 -11.56 34.43 -19.24
N GLU A 199 -12.07 34.28 -20.48
CA GLU A 199 -11.80 35.20 -21.58
C GLU A 199 -12.37 36.60 -21.25
N PRO A 200 -11.73 37.67 -21.75
CA PRO A 200 -11.67 39.01 -21.14
C PRO A 200 -12.96 39.85 -21.15
#